data_AF-A0A356Z9P4-F1
#
_entry.id   AF-A0A356Z9P4-F1
#
_cell.length_a   1.000
_cell.length_b   1.000
_cell.length_c   1.000
_cell.angle_alpha   90.00
_cell.angle_beta   90.00
_cell.angle_gamma   90.00
#
_symmetry.space_group_name_H-M   'P 1'
#
loop_
_entity.id
_entity.type
_entity.pdbx_description
1 polymer ?
#
loop_
_entity_poly.entity_id
_entity_poly.type
_entity_poly.pdbx_seq_one_letter_code
_entity_poly.pdbx_strand_id
1 'polypeptide(L)'
;MSFINRLQYVRIKAEGNKPLLLTGRKGWLVKEGKIDLFITRVFDDLSTGRRNYLFSIQKGDIFPGLDPLAAEEGNFGLLAVGQ
;
A
#
# COMPACT_ATOMS: atom_id res chain seq x y z
N MET A 1 20.89 -8.96 -2.27
CA MET A 1 20.31 -7.62 -2.55
C MET A 1 21.15 -6.48 -1.93
N SER A 2 22.37 -6.20 -2.41
CA SER A 2 23.23 -5.17 -1.78
C SER A 2 22.92 -3.73 -2.21
N PHE A 3 22.32 -3.54 -3.39
CA PHE A 3 22.00 -2.22 -3.94
C PHE A 3 20.80 -1.56 -3.24
N ILE A 4 19.70 -2.29 -3.08
CA ILE A 4 18.47 -1.78 -2.46
C ILE A 4 18.69 -1.24 -1.04
N ASN A 5 19.59 -1.87 -0.26
CA ASN A 5 19.92 -1.41 1.09
C ASN A 5 20.69 -0.08 1.13
N ARG A 6 21.21 0.38 -0.02
CA ARG A 6 21.93 1.66 -0.17
C ARG A 6 21.03 2.79 -0.69
N LEU A 7 19.80 2.47 -1.11
CA LEU A 7 18.82 3.49 -1.48
C LEU A 7 18.36 4.24 -0.23
N GLN A 8 18.02 5.52 -0.36
CA GLN A 8 17.32 6.24 0.70
C GLN A 8 15.87 5.74 0.75
N TYR A 9 15.43 5.30 1.92
CA TYR A 9 14.06 4.87 2.15
C TYR A 9 13.61 5.21 3.57
N VAL A 10 12.30 5.35 3.74
CA VAL A 10 11.67 5.45 5.06
C VAL A 10 11.11 4.08 5.42
N ARG A 11 11.35 3.63 6.65
CA ARG A 11 10.69 2.43 7.18
C ARG A 11 9.35 2.80 7.79
N ILE A 12 8.31 2.12 7.33
CA ILE A 12 6.95 2.27 7.86
C ILE A 12 6.45 0.88 8.19
N LYS A 13 5.79 0.74 9.34
CA LYS A 13 5.11 -0.49 9.74
C LYS A 13 3.65 -0.37 9.33
N ALA A 14 3.18 -1.28 8.47
CA ALA A 14 1.75 -1.49 8.25
C ALA A 14 1.27 -2.51 9.29
N GLU A 15 0.18 -2.19 9.99
CA GLU A 15 -0.43 -3.07 11.00
C GLU A 15 -1.89 -3.30 10.63
N GLY A 16 -2.48 -4.43 11.05
CA GLY A 16 -3.87 -4.76 10.74
C GLY A 16 -4.88 -3.64 11.09
N ASN A 17 -4.64 -2.96 12.21
CA ASN A 17 -5.44 -1.84 12.70
C ASN A 17 -4.94 -0.45 12.25
N LYS A 18 -3.78 -0.37 11.58
CA LYS A 18 -3.21 0.87 11.02
C LYS A 18 -2.83 0.64 9.57
N PRO A 19 -3.83 0.56 8.68
CA PRO A 19 -3.57 0.37 7.26
C PRO A 19 -2.90 1.62 6.67
N LEU A 20 -2.11 1.41 5.62
CA LEU A 20 -1.35 2.46 4.95
C LEU A 20 -1.89 2.70 3.55
N LEU A 21 -2.28 3.95 3.24
CA LEU A 21 -2.66 4.34 1.89
C LEU A 21 -1.39 4.56 1.04
N LEU A 22 -1.34 3.92 -0.13
CA LEU A 22 -0.15 3.81 -0.95
C LEU A 22 -0.22 4.76 -2.14
N THR A 23 0.42 5.93 -2.02
CA THR A 23 0.37 6.99 -3.03
C THR A 23 1.32 6.75 -4.22
N GLY A 24 0.97 7.27 -5.40
CA GLY A 24 1.62 6.96 -6.70
C GLY A 24 3.07 7.37 -6.88
N ARG A 25 3.63 8.13 -5.94
CA ARG A 25 5.00 8.68 -6.04
C ARG A 25 6.06 7.85 -5.33
N LYS A 26 5.69 6.69 -4.78
CA LYS A 26 6.59 5.85 -3.96
C LYS A 26 6.58 4.40 -4.43
N GLY A 27 7.77 3.80 -4.48
CA GLY A 27 7.93 2.35 -4.55
C GLY A 27 8.05 1.78 -3.13
N TRP A 28 7.47 0.61 -2.92
CA TRP A 28 7.42 -0.06 -1.62
C TRP A 28 8.11 -1.41 -1.71
N LEU A 29 8.81 -1.78 -0.65
CA LEU A 29 9.50 -3.07 -0.51
C LEU A 29 9.09 -3.70 0.82
N VAL A 30 8.64 -4.95 0.77
CA VAL A 30 8.36 -5.70 1.99
C VAL A 30 9.69 -6.18 2.58
N LYS A 31 10.13 -5.55 3.67
CA LYS A 31 11.37 -5.95 4.37
C LYS A 31 11.19 -7.22 5.20
N GLU A 32 10.00 -7.41 5.77
CA GLU A 32 9.64 -8.49 6.67
C GLU A 32 8.12 -8.67 6.71
N GLY A 33 7.67 -9.88 7.05
CA GLY A 33 6.26 -10.22 7.18
C GLY A 33 5.54 -10.36 5.83
N LYS A 34 4.22 -10.19 5.91
CA LYS A 34 3.28 -10.30 4.79
C LYS A 34 2.35 -9.08 4.81
N ILE A 35 2.10 -8.51 3.65
CA ILE A 35 1.14 -7.41 3.48
C ILE A 35 0.02 -7.90 2.57
N ASP A 36 -1.21 -7.64 2.96
CA ASP A 36 -2.36 -7.76 2.07
C ASP A 36 -2.69 -6.41 1.46
N LEU A 37 -2.86 -6.38 0.14
CA LEU A 37 -3.26 -5.21 -0.61
C LEU A 37 -4.75 -5.25 -0.89
N PHE A 38 -5.39 -4.12 -0.64
CA PHE A 38 -6.80 -3.87 -0.88
C PHE A 38 -6.95 -2.65 -1.79
N ILE A 39 -8.08 -2.58 -2.49
CA ILE A 39 -8.60 -1.34 -3.06
C ILE A 39 -9.78 -0.86 -2.22
N THR A 40 -9.84 0.44 -1.94
CA THR A 40 -10.87 1.06 -1.13
C THR A 40 -11.17 2.46 -1.65
N ARG A 41 -12.37 2.97 -1.37
CA ARG A 41 -12.70 4.36 -1.67
C ARG A 41 -11.83 5.30 -0.83
N VAL A 42 -11.46 6.44 -1.38
CA VAL A 42 -10.65 7.48 -0.74
C VAL A 42 -11.40 8.82 -0.82
N PHE A 43 -11.38 9.56 0.27
CA PHE A 43 -11.90 10.93 0.36
C PHE A 43 -10.94 11.75 1.22
N ASP A 44 -10.49 12.92 0.73
CA ASP A 44 -9.48 13.77 1.38
C ASP A 44 -8.26 12.98 1.91
N ASP A 45 -7.68 12.12 1.06
CA ASP A 45 -6.53 11.25 1.37
C ASP A 45 -6.75 10.23 2.51
N LEU A 46 -8.00 10.04 2.94
CA LEU A 46 -8.39 9.04 3.93
C LEU A 46 -9.12 7.88 3.27
N SER A 47 -8.75 6.65 3.63
CA SER A 47 -9.49 5.47 3.21
C SER A 47 -10.85 5.42 3.90
N THR A 48 -11.92 5.26 3.11
CA THR A 48 -13.30 5.19 3.60
C THR A 48 -14.04 3.99 3.01
N GLY A 49 -14.94 3.42 3.81
CA GLY A 49 -15.83 2.33 3.37
C GLY A 49 -15.18 0.93 3.32
N ARG A 50 -15.72 0.10 2.43
CA ARG A 50 -15.36 -1.32 2.31
C ARG A 50 -14.01 -1.49 1.60
N ARG A 51 -13.17 -2.33 2.18
CA ARG A 51 -11.91 -2.79 1.58
C ARG A 51 -12.18 -4.01 0.72
N ASN A 52 -11.76 -3.99 -0.54
CA ASN A 52 -11.83 -5.13 -1.45
C ASN A 52 -10.43 -5.70 -1.61
N TYR A 53 -10.24 -6.95 -1.21
CA TYR A 53 -8.94 -7.62 -1.30
C TYR A 53 -8.52 -7.79 -2.77
N LEU A 54 -7.23 -7.57 -3.04
CA LEU A 54 -6.63 -7.80 -4.35
C LEU A 54 -5.71 -9.02 -4.30
N PHE A 55 -4.61 -8.90 -3.56
CA PHE A 55 -3.59 -9.95 -3.43
C PHE A 55 -2.70 -9.69 -2.21
N SER A 56 -1.90 -10.70 -1.84
CA SER A 56 -0.86 -10.58 -0.82
C SER A 56 0.52 -10.44 -1.45
N ILE A 57 1.41 -9.75 -0.76
CA ILE A 57 2.83 -9.64 -1.08
C ILE A 57 3.67 -10.00 0.15
N GLN A 58 4.85 -10.56 -0.08
CA GLN A 58 5.71 -11.12 0.94
C GLN A 58 7.11 -10.50 0.93
N LYS A 59 7.92 -10.84 1.93
CA LYS A 59 9.29 -10.37 2.05
C LYS A 59 10.07 -10.51 0.73
N GLY A 60 10.66 -9.39 0.30
CA GLY A 60 11.44 -9.29 -0.93
C GLY A 60 10.66 -8.75 -2.12
N ASP A 61 9.33 -8.77 -2.08
CA ASP A 61 8.50 -8.22 -3.14
C ASP A 61 8.51 -6.69 -3.12
N ILE A 62 8.46 -6.12 -4.32
CA ILE A 62 8.40 -4.68 -4.56
C ILE A 62 7.08 -4.37 -5.27
N PHE A 63 6.42 -3.29 -4.88
CA PHE A 63 5.22 -2.83 -5.56
C PHE A 63 5.19 -1.30 -5.66
N PRO A 64 4.68 -0.73 -6.77
CA PRO A 64 4.46 0.70 -6.87
C PRO A 64 3.21 1.10 -6.08
N GLY A 65 3.25 2.26 -5.42
CA GLY A 65 2.02 2.92 -5.01
C GLY A 65 1.23 3.43 -6.22
N LEU A 66 0.00 3.86 -6.00
CA LEU A 66 -0.89 4.31 -7.06
C LEU A 66 -1.58 5.61 -6.62
N ASP A 67 -1.62 6.61 -7.50
CA ASP A 67 -2.47 7.78 -7.26
C ASP A 67 -3.94 7.36 -7.32
N PRO A 68 -4.84 8.00 -6.56
CA PRO A 68 -6.25 7.60 -6.56
C PRO A 68 -6.84 7.54 -7.97
N LEU A 69 -7.47 6.41 -8.30
CA LEU A 69 -8.14 6.19 -9.57
C LEU A 69 -9.58 6.71 -9.48
N ALA A 70 -9.97 7.55 -10.44
CA ALA A 70 -11.34 8.02 -10.56
C ALA A 70 -12.24 6.98 -11.24
N ALA A 71 -13.42 6.74 -10.67
CA ALA A 71 -14.51 5.95 -11.23
C ALA A 71 -15.84 6.69 -11.01
N GLU A 72 -16.93 6.22 -11.62
CA GLU A 72 -18.26 6.85 -11.48
C GLU A 72 -18.69 6.97 -10.01
N GLU A 73 -18.31 5.99 -9.18
CA GLU A 73 -18.68 5.92 -7.77
C GLU A 73 -17.68 6.66 -6.85
N GLY A 74 -16.67 7.34 -7.38
CA GLY A 74 -15.70 8.14 -6.63
C GLY A 74 -14.25 7.71 -6.87
N ASN A 75 -13.36 8.15 -5.96
CA ASN A 75 -11.92 7.88 -6.07
C ASN A 75 -11.53 6.64 -5.26
N PHE A 76 -10.62 5.83 -5.79
CA PHE A 76 -10.16 4.59 -5.19
C PHE A 76 -8.64 4.52 -5.08
N GLY A 77 -8.14 4.03 -3.96
CA GLY A 77 -6.71 3.93 -3.69
C GLY A 77 -6.30 2.56 -3.16
N LEU A 78 -5.00 2.27 -3.27
CA LEU A 78 -4.39 1.06 -2.74
C LEU A 78 -4.11 1.19 -1.25
N LEU A 79 -4.56 0.20 -0.49
CA LEU A 79 -4.43 0.14 0.95
C LEU A 79 -3.62 -1.10 1.35
N ALA A 80 -2.50 -0.89 2.03
CA ALA A 80 -1.66 -1.96 2.58
C ALA A 80 -2.05 -2.26 4.04
N VAL A 81 -2.22 -3.54 4.35
CA VAL A 81 -2.55 -4.04 5.68
C VAL A 81 -1.52 -5.09 6.08
N GLY A 82 -0.86 -4.91 7.21
CA GLY A 82 0.07 -5.91 7.75
C GLY A 82 -0.67 -7.04 8.46
N GLN A 83 -0.21 -8.27 8.22
CA GLN A 83 -0.63 -9.49 8.92
C GLN A 83 0.30 -9.80 10.10
#